data_AF-A0A9N9YCJ6-F1
#
_entry.id   AF-A0A9N9YCJ6-F1
#
_cell.length_a   1.000
_cell.length_b   1.000
_cell.length_c   1.000
_cell.angle_alpha   90.00
_cell.angle_beta   90.00
_cell.angle_gamma   90.00
#
_symmetry.space_group_name_H-M   'P 1'
#
loop_
_entity.id
_entity.type
_entity.pdbx_description
1 polymer ?
#
loop_
_entity_poly.entity_id
_entity_poly.type
_entity_poly.pdbx_seq_one_letter_code
_entity_poly.pdbx_strand_id
1 'polypeptide(L)'
;MAAVQEGEFAQPSLPLSADEERALALYDKLRELQLEIAIINAQHKAQDDASSGEMTAEEADEARNQLLDTRARYMLRNSVVEAVLSANPILKAVHNGTDASPVERELLSYVEKRDEASIAVAKFASERGELRDKATKAQGKLLARAGHNAELASKLLELVARIDEKKGQQDGSAAQEALREFEGALAASRRRWRVIKGVTSGLIVGSGIDWARDDRLRDIVLDPEDDD
;
A
#
# COMPACT_ATOMS: atom_id res chain seq x y z
N MET A 1 10.25 -20.38 4.90
CA MET A 1 10.62 -20.65 3.49
C MET A 1 9.42 -21.24 2.79
N ALA A 2 8.57 -20.39 2.21
CA ALA A 2 7.52 -20.81 1.30
C ALA A 2 7.96 -20.34 -0.08
N ALA A 3 8.21 -21.30 -0.97
CA ALA A 3 8.55 -21.02 -2.35
C ALA A 3 7.35 -20.31 -2.99
N VAL A 4 7.54 -19.03 -3.31
CA VAL A 4 6.65 -18.29 -4.21
C VAL A 4 6.80 -18.98 -5.56
N GLN A 5 5.77 -19.75 -5.94
CA GLN A 5 5.62 -20.24 -7.29
C GLN A 5 5.46 -18.99 -8.16
N GLU A 6 6.53 -18.59 -8.83
CA GLU A 6 6.45 -17.67 -9.95
C GLU A 6 5.61 -18.38 -11.01
N GLY A 7 4.31 -18.08 -10.99
CA GLY A 7 3.44 -18.37 -12.11
C GLY A 7 3.99 -17.59 -13.28
N GLU A 8 4.72 -18.29 -14.14
CA GLU A 8 5.14 -17.83 -15.44
C GLU A 8 3.87 -17.40 -16.16
N PHE A 9 3.59 -16.09 -16.15
CA PHE A 9 2.55 -15.47 -16.96
C PHE A 9 3.03 -15.57 -18.39
N ALA A 10 3.00 -16.77 -18.96
CA ALA A 10 3.15 -17.00 -20.38
C ALA A 10 2.02 -16.21 -21.03
N GLN A 11 2.35 -15.00 -21.46
CA GLN A 11 1.45 -14.21 -22.27
C GLN A 11 1.07 -15.11 -23.44
N PRO A 12 -0.23 -15.31 -23.73
CA PRO A 12 -0.61 -16.00 -24.94
C PRO A 12 -0.06 -15.16 -26.09
N SER A 13 1.09 -15.58 -26.63
CA SER A 13 1.67 -14.97 -27.81
C SER A 13 0.60 -15.09 -28.88
N LEU A 14 0.13 -13.95 -29.37
CA LEU A 14 -0.61 -13.92 -30.63
C LEU A 14 0.24 -14.74 -31.63
N PRO A 15 -0.36 -15.67 -32.39
CA PRO A 15 0.37 -16.46 -33.37
C PRO A 15 0.76 -15.54 -34.54
N LEU A 16 1.71 -14.65 -34.29
CA LEU A 16 2.23 -13.69 -35.24
C LEU A 16 3.29 -14.38 -36.08
N SER A 17 3.28 -14.10 -37.38
CA SER A 17 4.39 -14.44 -38.25
C SER A 17 5.64 -13.67 -37.81
N ALA A 18 6.83 -14.22 -38.05
CA ALA A 18 8.10 -13.53 -37.79
C ALA A 18 8.20 -12.16 -38.50
N ASP A 19 7.53 -12.02 -39.64
CA ASP A 19 7.44 -10.75 -40.37
C ASP A 19 6.50 -9.74 -39.68
N GLU A 20 5.41 -10.23 -39.08
CA GLU A 20 4.46 -9.39 -38.33
C GLU A 20 5.10 -8.90 -37.02
N GLU A 21 5.82 -9.77 -36.31
CA GLU A 21 6.60 -9.40 -35.13
C GLU A 21 7.65 -8.33 -35.47
N ARG A 22 8.37 -8.51 -36.59
CA ARG A 22 9.33 -7.50 -37.06
C ARG A 22 8.65 -6.19 -37.42
N ALA A 23 7.48 -6.23 -38.08
CA ALA A 23 6.74 -5.03 -38.44
C ALA A 23 6.28 -4.25 -37.19
N LEU A 24 5.79 -4.94 -36.16
CA LEU A 24 5.42 -4.33 -34.88
C LEU A 24 6.63 -3.74 -34.15
N ALA A 25 7.75 -4.47 -34.09
CA ALA A 25 8.98 -3.95 -33.49
C ALA A 25 9.51 -2.69 -34.22
N LEU A 26 9.39 -2.65 -35.55
CA LEU A 26 9.73 -1.46 -36.32
C LEU A 26 8.75 -0.31 -36.07
N TYR A 27 7.47 -0.59 -35.89
CA TYR A 27 6.46 0.40 -35.52
C TYR A 27 6.76 1.01 -34.14
N ASP A 28 7.08 0.19 -33.15
CA ASP A 28 7.43 0.65 -31.80
C ASP A 28 8.69 1.52 -31.82
N LYS A 29 9.72 1.08 -32.55
CA LYS A 29 10.95 1.85 -32.74
C LYS A 29 10.69 3.18 -33.46
N LEU A 30 9.79 3.18 -34.45
CA LEU A 30 9.41 4.40 -35.17
C LEU A 30 8.66 5.37 -34.24
N ARG A 31 7.79 4.86 -33.37
CA ARG A 31 7.08 5.65 -32.34
C ARG A 31 8.05 6.27 -31.33
N GLU A 32 9.06 5.52 -30.91
CA GLU A 32 10.14 6.00 -30.03
C GLU A 32 10.95 7.11 -30.70
N LEU A 33 11.43 6.89 -31.93
CA LEU A 33 12.20 7.89 -32.67
C LEU A 33 11.38 9.17 -32.94
N GLN A 34 10.08 9.06 -33.21
CA GLN A 34 9.23 10.23 -33.37
C GLN A 34 9.09 11.04 -32.08
N LEU A 35 9.05 10.39 -30.92
CA LEU A 35 9.08 11.08 -29.62
C LEU A 35 10.42 11.78 -29.41
N GLU A 36 11.53 11.09 -29.67
CA GLU A 36 12.88 11.64 -29.55
C GLU A 36 13.06 12.89 -30.43
N ILE A 37 12.66 12.81 -31.70
CA ILE A 37 12.69 13.95 -32.63
C ILE A 37 11.82 15.10 -32.11
N ALA A 38 10.63 14.81 -31.56
CA ALA A 38 9.77 15.85 -31.00
C ALA A 38 10.41 16.55 -29.80
N ILE A 39 11.11 15.80 -28.94
CA ILE A 39 11.85 16.36 -27.79
C ILE A 39 13.05 17.19 -28.25
N ILE A 40 13.85 16.68 -29.18
CA ILE A 40 15.01 17.40 -29.74
C ILE A 40 14.56 18.69 -30.41
N ASN A 41 13.49 18.66 -31.20
CA ASN A 41 12.94 19.87 -31.84
C ASN A 41 12.43 20.88 -30.81
N ALA A 42 11.80 20.41 -29.72
CA ALA A 42 11.36 21.29 -28.63
C ALA A 42 12.54 21.91 -27.88
N GLN A 43 13.61 21.15 -27.66
CA GLN A 43 14.86 21.64 -27.05
C GLN A 43 15.59 22.63 -27.94
N HIS A 44 15.71 22.35 -29.24
CA HIS A 44 16.33 23.25 -30.20
C HIS A 44 15.58 24.59 -30.26
N LYS A 45 14.24 24.54 -30.30
CA LYS A 45 13.41 25.75 -30.24
C LYS A 45 13.65 26.55 -28.95
N ALA A 46 13.69 25.87 -27.80
CA ALA A 46 13.98 26.53 -26.52
C ALA A 46 15.41 27.13 -26.46
N GLN A 47 16.38 26.50 -27.12
CA GLN A 47 17.76 26.97 -27.18
C GLN A 47 17.94 28.15 -28.15
N ASP A 48 17.22 28.15 -29.28
CA ASP A 48 17.17 29.30 -30.20
C ASP A 48 16.58 30.53 -29.49
N ASP A 49 15.50 30.34 -28.73
CA ASP A 49 14.87 31.40 -27.91
C ASP A 49 15.85 31.92 -26.83
N ALA A 50 16.63 31.03 -26.19
CA ALA A 50 17.65 31.39 -25.20
C ALA A 50 18.88 32.13 -25.77
N SER A 51 19.18 31.94 -27.07
CA SER A 51 20.32 32.60 -27.73
C SER A 51 20.07 34.08 -28.06
N SER A 52 18.82 34.54 -27.86
CA SER A 52 18.35 35.90 -28.21
C SER A 52 18.57 36.94 -27.09
N GLY A 53 19.04 36.52 -25.91
CA GLY A 53 19.30 37.39 -24.75
C GLY A 53 19.30 36.58 -23.45
N GLU A 54 19.84 37.15 -22.36
CA GLU A 54 19.88 36.51 -21.04
C GLU A 54 18.47 36.08 -20.61
N MET A 55 18.21 34.77 -20.69
CA MET A 55 16.87 34.21 -20.48
C MET A 55 16.45 34.44 -19.03
N THR A 56 15.37 35.18 -18.84
CA THR A 56 14.83 35.45 -17.51
C THR A 56 14.22 34.16 -16.93
N ALA A 57 14.11 34.08 -15.60
CA ALA A 57 13.52 32.90 -14.93
C ALA A 57 12.07 32.64 -15.40
N GLU A 58 11.33 33.69 -15.77
CA GLU A 58 9.97 33.58 -16.29
C GLU A 58 9.95 32.96 -17.70
N GLU A 59 10.84 33.38 -18.60
CA GLU A 59 11.00 32.79 -19.93
C GLU A 59 11.43 31.31 -19.87
N ALA A 60 12.21 30.93 -18.84
CA ALA A 60 12.56 29.54 -18.56
C ALA A 60 11.38 28.67 -18.14
N ASP A 61 10.52 29.19 -17.28
CA ASP A 61 9.31 28.49 -16.87
C ASP A 61 8.30 28.39 -18.02
N GLU A 62 8.20 29.42 -18.88
CA GLU A 62 7.37 29.39 -20.08
C GLU A 62 7.87 28.36 -21.10
N ALA A 63 9.17 28.34 -21.42
CA ALA A 63 9.75 27.35 -22.32
C ALA A 63 9.55 25.91 -21.79
N ARG A 64 9.70 25.71 -20.48
CA ARG A 64 9.44 24.42 -19.83
C ARG A 64 7.98 24.00 -19.95
N ASN A 65 7.05 24.92 -19.71
CA ASN A 65 5.62 24.66 -19.84
C ASN A 65 5.23 24.35 -21.30
N GLN A 66 5.83 25.03 -22.26
CA GLN A 66 5.65 24.74 -23.69
C GLN A 66 6.18 23.35 -24.06
N LEU A 67 7.32 22.92 -23.52
CA LEU A 67 7.83 21.57 -23.72
C LEU A 67 6.88 20.51 -23.11
N LEU A 68 6.36 20.76 -21.91
CA LEU A 68 5.40 19.86 -21.27
C LEU A 68 4.09 19.77 -22.06
N ASP A 69 3.58 20.91 -22.54
CA ASP A 69 2.36 20.97 -23.34
C ASP A 69 2.53 20.29 -24.71
N THR A 70 3.65 20.51 -25.41
CA THR A 70 3.94 19.81 -26.67
C THR A 70 4.07 18.30 -26.47
N ARG A 71 4.70 17.85 -25.40
CA ARG A 71 4.75 16.43 -25.03
C ARG A 71 3.35 15.87 -24.75
N ALA A 72 2.55 16.57 -23.95
CA ALA A 72 1.18 16.16 -23.63
C ALA A 72 0.32 16.06 -24.90
N ARG A 73 0.40 17.06 -25.80
CA ARG A 73 -0.30 17.06 -27.09
C ARG A 73 0.12 15.91 -27.99
N TYR A 74 1.42 15.61 -28.07
CA TYR A 74 1.92 14.48 -28.85
C TYR A 74 1.40 13.15 -28.30
N MET A 75 1.48 12.94 -26.99
CA MET A 75 0.96 11.73 -26.34
C MET A 75 -0.55 11.58 -26.53
N LEU A 76 -1.31 12.67 -26.39
CA LEU A 76 -2.76 12.68 -26.62
C LEU A 76 -3.10 12.34 -28.07
N ARG A 77 -2.45 12.98 -29.05
CA ARG A 77 -2.66 12.68 -30.48
C ARG A 77 -2.44 11.21 -30.77
N ASN A 78 -1.36 10.66 -30.23
CA ASN A 78 -1.01 9.26 -30.45
C ASN A 78 -2.01 8.30 -29.79
N SER A 79 -2.43 8.61 -28.56
CA SER A 79 -3.48 7.87 -27.86
C SER A 79 -4.82 7.90 -28.61
N VAL A 80 -5.20 9.04 -29.19
CA VAL A 80 -6.42 9.16 -30.01
C VAL A 80 -6.31 8.31 -31.27
N VAL A 81 -5.17 8.36 -31.97
CA VAL A 81 -4.94 7.54 -33.17
C VAL A 81 -5.02 6.05 -32.82
N GLU A 82 -4.36 5.62 -31.75
CA GLU A 82 -4.37 4.24 -31.26
C GLU A 82 -5.78 3.78 -30.86
N ALA A 83 -6.55 4.64 -30.18
CA ALA A 83 -7.94 4.36 -29.82
C ALA A 83 -8.82 4.19 -31.06
N VAL A 84 -8.68 5.07 -32.07
CA VAL A 84 -9.45 4.97 -33.33
C VAL A 84 -9.07 3.72 -34.12
N LEU A 85 -7.78 3.38 -34.18
CA LEU A 85 -7.28 2.20 -34.90
C LEU A 85 -7.71 0.89 -34.23
N SER A 86 -7.77 0.83 -32.90
CA SER A 86 -8.16 -0.37 -32.15
C SER A 86 -9.68 -0.52 -31.99
N ALA A 87 -10.44 0.57 -31.89
CA ALA A 87 -11.88 0.53 -31.63
C ALA A 87 -12.67 -0.19 -32.75
N ASN A 88 -12.35 0.08 -34.02
CA ASN A 88 -13.10 -0.52 -35.14
C ASN A 88 -12.93 -2.05 -35.23
N PRO A 89 -11.71 -2.62 -35.17
CA PRO A 89 -11.51 -4.06 -35.06
C PRO A 89 -12.21 -4.69 -33.85
N ILE A 90 -12.15 -4.05 -32.66
CA ILE A 90 -12.81 -4.57 -31.45
C ILE A 90 -14.34 -4.61 -31.64
N LEU A 91 -14.95 -3.54 -32.15
CA LEU A 91 -16.39 -3.50 -32.40
C LEU A 91 -16.82 -4.58 -33.38
N LYS A 92 -16.06 -4.78 -34.45
CA LYS A 92 -16.34 -5.84 -35.42
C LYS A 92 -16.17 -7.25 -34.85
N ALA A 93 -15.15 -7.45 -34.01
CA ALA A 93 -14.90 -8.70 -33.30
C ALA A 93 -16.07 -9.08 -32.38
N VAL A 94 -16.57 -8.12 -31.62
CA VAL A 94 -17.67 -8.32 -30.66
C VAL A 94 -19.02 -8.49 -31.37
N HIS A 95 -19.28 -7.71 -32.41
CA HIS A 95 -20.59 -7.71 -33.08
C HIS A 95 -20.73 -8.72 -34.21
N ASN A 96 -19.68 -9.49 -34.53
CA ASN A 96 -19.67 -10.43 -35.66
C ASN A 96 -20.23 -9.79 -36.94
N GLY A 97 -19.81 -8.56 -37.24
CA GLY A 97 -20.29 -7.82 -38.40
C GLY A 97 -20.10 -8.63 -39.68
N THR A 98 -21.05 -8.54 -40.62
CA THR A 98 -20.94 -9.25 -41.91
C THR A 98 -19.67 -8.90 -42.68
N ASP A 99 -19.11 -7.71 -42.43
CA ASP A 99 -17.85 -7.20 -43.00
C ASP A 99 -16.61 -7.44 -42.12
N ALA A 100 -16.72 -8.28 -41.08
CA ALA A 100 -15.58 -8.63 -40.23
C ALA A 100 -14.66 -9.62 -40.95
N SER A 101 -13.39 -9.23 -41.09
CA SER A 101 -12.33 -10.10 -41.62
C SER A 101 -12.11 -11.32 -40.71
N PRO A 102 -11.54 -12.43 -41.23
CA PRO A 102 -11.25 -13.61 -40.42
C PRO A 102 -10.40 -13.30 -39.18
N VAL A 103 -9.39 -12.42 -39.34
CA VAL A 103 -8.52 -11.97 -38.25
C VAL A 103 -9.31 -11.21 -37.18
N GLU A 104 -10.23 -10.32 -37.58
CA GLU A 104 -11.08 -9.59 -36.64
C GLU A 104 -12.01 -10.53 -35.85
N ARG A 105 -12.44 -11.66 -36.40
CA ARG A 105 -13.26 -12.64 -35.67
C ARG A 105 -12.45 -13.40 -34.63
N GLU A 106 -11.20 -13.71 -34.92
CA GLU A 106 -10.29 -14.39 -33.98
C GLU A 106 -9.91 -13.51 -32.78
N LEU A 107 -9.95 -12.18 -32.94
CA LEU A 107 -9.68 -11.21 -31.86
C LEU A 107 -10.64 -11.35 -30.67
N LEU A 108 -11.86 -11.86 -30.86
CA LEU A 108 -12.86 -11.96 -29.78
C LEU A 108 -12.32 -12.69 -28.54
N SER A 109 -11.62 -13.81 -28.74
CA SER A 109 -11.05 -14.59 -27.64
C SER A 109 -9.99 -13.83 -26.83
N TYR A 110 -9.26 -12.93 -27.47
CA TYR A 110 -8.26 -12.08 -26.81
C TYR A 110 -8.91 -10.90 -26.10
N VAL A 111 -9.98 -10.34 -26.68
CA VAL A 111 -10.80 -9.29 -26.05
C VAL A 111 -11.45 -9.81 -24.77
N GLU A 112 -12.02 -11.02 -24.79
CA GLU A 112 -12.62 -11.65 -23.60
C GLU A 112 -11.58 -11.87 -22.49
N LYS A 113 -10.39 -12.40 -22.83
CA LYS A 113 -9.28 -12.57 -21.88
C LYS A 113 -8.81 -11.24 -21.29
N ARG A 114 -8.71 -10.20 -22.12
CA ARG A 114 -8.35 -8.85 -21.67
C ARG A 114 -9.40 -8.30 -20.70
N ASP A 115 -10.67 -8.49 -21.00
CA ASP A 115 -11.77 -7.98 -20.17
C ASP A 115 -11.83 -8.74 -18.83
N GLU A 116 -11.60 -10.06 -18.83
CA GLU A 116 -11.46 -10.86 -17.60
C GLU A 116 -10.28 -10.37 -16.75
N ALA A 117 -9.10 -10.16 -17.35
CA ALA A 117 -7.94 -9.62 -16.66
C ALA A 117 -8.21 -8.20 -16.12
N SER A 118 -8.91 -7.36 -16.88
CA SER A 118 -9.29 -6.00 -16.45
C SER A 118 -10.23 -6.03 -15.26
N ILE A 119 -11.21 -6.94 -15.24
CA ILE A 119 -12.11 -7.17 -14.11
C ILE A 119 -11.32 -7.66 -12.89
N ALA A 120 -10.38 -8.59 -13.07
CA ALA A 120 -9.54 -9.09 -11.98
C ALA A 120 -8.66 -7.98 -11.38
N VAL A 121 -8.03 -7.16 -12.22
CA VAL A 121 -7.24 -6.00 -11.78
C VAL A 121 -8.11 -4.97 -11.06
N ALA A 122 -9.31 -4.69 -11.56
CA ALA A 122 -10.24 -3.76 -10.91
C ALA A 122 -10.69 -4.26 -9.52
N LYS A 123 -11.01 -5.56 -9.40
CA LYS A 123 -11.33 -6.19 -8.11
C LYS A 123 -10.16 -6.08 -7.14
N PHE A 124 -8.96 -6.46 -7.57
CA PHE A 124 -7.76 -6.37 -6.73
C PHE A 124 -7.43 -4.94 -6.31
N ALA A 125 -7.61 -3.96 -7.20
CA ALA A 125 -7.43 -2.55 -6.89
C ALA A 125 -8.45 -2.07 -5.84
N SER A 126 -9.71 -2.51 -5.95
CA SER A 126 -10.75 -2.20 -4.97
C SER A 126 -10.45 -2.81 -3.61
N GLU A 127 -10.09 -4.10 -3.55
CA GLU A 127 -9.71 -4.80 -2.32
C GLU A 127 -8.50 -4.13 -1.65
N ARG A 128 -7.50 -3.73 -2.45
CA ARG A 128 -6.35 -2.96 -1.96
C ARG A 128 -6.75 -1.61 -1.40
N GLY A 129 -7.69 -0.92 -2.04
CA GLY A 129 -8.26 0.33 -1.54
C GLY A 129 -8.89 0.15 -0.17
N GLU A 130 -9.76 -0.87 -0.01
CA GLU A 130 -10.38 -1.18 1.27
C GLU A 130 -9.38 -1.55 2.36
N LEU A 131 -8.36 -2.34 2.03
CA LEU A 131 -7.32 -2.73 2.97
C LEU A 131 -6.51 -1.51 3.43
N ARG A 132 -6.18 -0.61 2.50
CA ARG A 132 -5.52 0.66 2.80
C ARG A 132 -6.38 1.52 3.73
N ASP A 133 -7.68 1.61 3.49
CA ASP A 133 -8.60 2.36 4.34
C ASP A 133 -8.74 1.74 5.74
N LYS A 134 -8.74 0.41 5.85
CA LYS A 134 -8.71 -0.29 7.15
C LYS A 134 -7.40 0.00 7.88
N ALA A 135 -6.27 0.00 7.18
CA ALA A 135 -4.96 0.30 7.75
C ALA A 135 -4.86 1.76 8.22
N THR A 136 -5.31 2.73 7.44
CA THR A 136 -5.31 4.15 7.83
C THR A 136 -6.22 4.41 9.02
N LYS A 137 -7.41 3.79 9.07
CA LYS A 137 -8.30 3.85 10.24
C LYS A 137 -7.66 3.23 11.48
N ALA A 138 -6.95 2.10 11.35
CA ALA A 138 -6.25 1.47 12.46
C ALA A 138 -5.09 2.34 12.96
N GLN A 139 -4.31 2.94 12.05
CA GLN A 139 -3.25 3.90 12.39
C GLN A 139 -3.81 5.13 13.11
N GLY A 140 -4.94 5.69 12.65
CA GLY A 140 -5.60 6.80 13.34
C GLY A 140 -6.03 6.44 14.77
N LYS A 141 -6.59 5.25 14.97
CA LYS A 141 -6.93 4.74 16.32
C LYS A 141 -5.69 4.54 17.19
N LEU A 142 -4.59 4.07 16.63
CA LEU A 142 -3.34 3.87 17.35
C LEU A 142 -2.74 5.20 17.80
N LEU A 143 -2.72 6.22 16.94
CA LEU A 143 -2.26 7.56 17.29
C LEU A 143 -3.12 8.18 18.40
N ALA A 144 -4.46 8.06 18.30
CA ALA A 144 -5.36 8.56 19.33
C ALA A 144 -5.13 7.87 20.69
N ARG A 145 -4.97 6.54 20.69
CA ARG A 145 -4.67 5.77 21.91
C ARG A 145 -3.29 6.12 22.48
N ALA A 146 -2.29 6.30 21.64
CA ALA A 146 -0.95 6.71 22.07
C ALA A 146 -0.99 8.08 22.76
N GLY A 147 -1.76 9.04 22.21
CA GLY A 147 -2.01 10.34 22.83
C GLY A 147 -2.69 10.22 24.20
N HIS A 148 -3.76 9.43 24.30
CA HIS A 148 -4.45 9.19 25.57
C HIS A 148 -3.57 8.48 26.61
N ASN A 149 -2.75 7.50 26.20
CA ASN A 149 -1.80 6.86 27.10
C ASN A 149 -0.73 7.85 27.59
N ALA A 150 -0.24 8.75 26.74
CA ALA A 150 0.69 9.79 27.15
C ALA A 150 0.07 10.75 28.17
N GLU A 151 -1.20 11.14 27.98
CA GLU A 151 -1.94 11.98 28.93
C GLU A 151 -2.20 11.27 30.28
N LEU A 152 -2.52 9.97 30.24
CA LEU A 152 -2.67 9.18 31.47
C LEU A 152 -1.34 9.01 32.19
N ALA A 153 -0.25 8.78 31.46
CA ALA A 153 1.09 8.68 32.03
C ALA A 153 1.52 10.01 32.69
N SER A 154 1.24 11.16 32.07
CA SER A 154 1.53 12.46 32.69
C SER A 154 0.72 12.67 33.97
N LYS A 155 -0.58 12.32 33.97
CA LYS A 155 -1.43 12.36 35.17
C LYS A 155 -0.92 11.44 36.27
N LEU A 156 -0.45 10.24 35.93
CA LEU A 156 0.15 9.32 36.90
C LEU A 156 1.42 9.90 37.51
N LEU A 157 2.31 10.48 36.70
CA LEU A 157 3.52 11.14 37.19
C LEU A 157 3.20 12.30 38.13
N GLU A 158 2.19 13.12 37.80
CA GLU A 158 1.71 14.18 38.70
C GLU A 158 1.16 13.64 40.02
N LEU A 159 0.39 12.55 39.99
CA LEU A 159 -0.14 11.92 41.20
C LEU A 159 0.96 11.30 42.06
N VAL A 160 1.96 10.66 41.44
CA VAL A 160 3.13 10.13 42.14
C VAL A 160 3.91 11.27 42.80
N ALA A 161 4.17 12.37 42.08
CA ALA A 161 4.83 13.54 42.65
C ALA A 161 4.06 14.09 43.88
N ARG A 162 2.73 14.20 43.81
CA ARG A 162 1.89 14.62 44.95
C ARG A 162 1.93 13.64 46.12
N ILE A 163 2.06 12.34 45.86
CA ILE A 163 2.20 11.33 46.91
C ILE A 163 3.57 11.45 47.58
N ASP A 164 4.63 11.65 46.81
CA ASP A 164 5.99 11.81 47.34
C ASP A 164 6.13 13.10 48.15
N GLU A 165 5.53 14.21 47.71
CA GLU A 165 5.41 15.45 48.49
C GLU A 165 4.67 15.22 49.82
N LYS A 166 3.56 14.47 49.79
CA LYS A 166 2.80 14.13 51.01
C LYS A 166 3.56 13.18 51.92
N LYS A 167 4.31 12.21 51.38
CA LYS A 167 5.19 11.33 52.17
C LYS A 167 6.29 12.14 52.85
N GLY A 168 6.94 13.06 52.15
CA GLY A 168 7.93 13.99 52.73
C GLY A 168 7.34 14.92 53.82
N GLN A 169 6.03 15.13 53.83
CA GLN A 169 5.30 15.86 54.89
C GLN A 169 4.71 14.96 55.99
N GLN A 170 4.55 13.65 55.73
CA GLN A 170 3.97 12.64 56.62
C GLN A 170 4.98 11.59 57.07
N ASP A 171 6.23 11.97 57.33
CA ASP A 171 7.20 11.15 58.09
C ASP A 171 6.78 11.04 59.58
N GLY A 172 5.54 10.61 59.81
CA GLY A 172 4.99 10.14 61.07
C GLY A 172 4.57 8.68 60.89
N SER A 173 4.76 7.85 61.92
CA SER A 173 4.66 6.38 61.86
C SER A 173 3.39 5.80 61.22
N ALA A 174 2.29 6.57 61.17
CA ALA A 174 1.02 6.18 60.56
C ALA A 174 1.10 5.98 59.02
N ALA A 175 1.94 6.74 58.31
CA ALA A 175 2.09 6.59 56.85
C ALA A 175 2.81 5.30 56.46
N GLN A 176 3.77 4.85 57.29
CA GLN A 176 4.48 3.58 57.09
C GLN A 176 3.59 2.35 57.35
N GLU A 177 2.66 2.44 58.30
CA GLU A 177 1.70 1.36 58.57
C GLU A 177 0.71 1.18 57.41
N ALA A 178 0.17 2.29 56.87
CA ALA A 178 -0.71 2.24 55.70
C ALA A 178 -0.01 1.71 54.43
N LEU A 179 1.26 2.09 54.21
CA LEU A 179 2.08 1.55 53.11
C LEU A 179 2.24 0.04 53.19
N ARG A 180 2.56 -0.50 54.38
CA ARG A 180 2.68 -1.95 54.59
C ARG A 180 1.37 -2.69 54.35
N GLU A 181 0.25 -2.08 54.71
CA GLU A 181 -1.08 -2.67 54.45
C GLU A 181 -1.39 -2.72 52.95
N PHE A 182 -1.09 -1.64 52.20
CA PHE A 182 -1.27 -1.61 50.75
C PHE A 182 -0.32 -2.56 50.00
N GLU A 183 0.94 -2.65 50.42
CA GLU A 183 1.90 -3.64 49.88
C GLU A 183 1.44 -5.07 50.13
N GLY A 184 0.90 -5.35 51.32
CA GLY A 184 0.28 -6.64 51.64
C GLY A 184 -0.92 -6.97 50.75
N ALA A 185 -1.78 -6.00 50.49
CA ALA A 185 -2.94 -6.15 49.60
C ALA A 185 -2.52 -6.37 48.13
N LEU A 186 -1.49 -5.67 47.66
CA LEU A 186 -0.91 -5.87 46.32
C LEU A 186 -0.26 -7.24 46.16
N ALA A 187 0.50 -7.69 47.16
CA ALA A 187 1.09 -9.03 47.17
C ALA A 187 0.01 -10.12 47.16
N ALA A 188 -1.08 -9.94 47.91
CA ALA A 188 -2.23 -10.84 47.88
C ALA A 188 -2.95 -10.83 46.53
N SER A 189 -3.07 -9.67 45.87
CA SER A 189 -3.64 -9.56 44.53
C SER A 189 -2.77 -10.25 43.47
N ARG A 190 -1.44 -10.02 43.49
CA ARG A 190 -0.48 -10.68 42.60
C ARG A 190 -0.50 -12.21 42.77
N ARG A 191 -0.59 -12.70 44.00
CA ARG A 191 -0.74 -14.14 44.27
C ARG A 191 -2.02 -14.70 43.67
N ARG A 192 -3.16 -14.01 43.84
CA ARG A 192 -4.45 -14.43 43.24
C ARG A 192 -4.38 -14.46 41.72
N TRP A 193 -3.78 -13.44 41.11
CA TRP A 193 -3.61 -13.39 39.66
C TRP A 193 -2.72 -14.51 39.13
N ARG A 194 -1.61 -14.82 39.82
CA ARG A 194 -0.74 -15.96 39.48
C ARG A 194 -1.49 -17.30 39.54
N VAL A 195 -2.34 -17.49 40.54
CA VAL A 195 -3.18 -18.70 40.65
C VAL A 195 -4.18 -18.78 39.51
N ILE A 196 -4.90 -17.70 39.22
CA ILE A 196 -5.87 -17.66 38.12
C ILE A 196 -5.15 -17.95 36.79
N LYS A 197 -4.00 -17.32 36.54
CA LYS A 197 -3.18 -17.53 35.34
C LYS A 197 -2.72 -18.99 35.20
N GLY A 198 -2.20 -19.58 36.29
CA GLY A 198 -1.78 -20.98 36.29
C GLY A 198 -2.94 -21.94 36.00
N VAL A 199 -4.12 -21.69 36.58
CA VAL A 199 -5.32 -22.49 36.33
C VAL A 199 -5.81 -22.34 34.89
N THR A 200 -5.85 -21.12 34.35
CA THR A 200 -6.28 -20.88 32.96
C THR A 200 -5.32 -21.48 31.95
N SER A 201 -3.99 -21.35 32.19
CA SER A 201 -2.98 -21.97 31.33
C SER A 201 -3.07 -23.49 31.38
N GLY A 202 -3.22 -24.08 32.57
CA GLY A 202 -3.40 -25.52 32.73
C GLY A 202 -4.66 -26.05 32.07
N LEU A 203 -5.76 -25.29 32.13
CA LEU A 203 -7.03 -25.64 31.46
C LEU A 203 -6.88 -25.58 29.94
N ILE A 204 -6.26 -24.53 29.39
CA ILE A 204 -6.06 -24.37 27.94
C ILE A 204 -5.18 -25.50 27.40
N VAL A 205 -4.04 -25.77 28.04
CA VAL A 205 -3.13 -26.86 27.64
C VAL A 205 -3.79 -28.23 27.80
N GLY A 206 -4.56 -28.45 28.89
CA GLY A 206 -5.25 -29.71 29.16
C GLY A 206 -6.50 -29.95 28.32
N SER A 207 -7.08 -28.92 27.69
CA SER A 207 -8.30 -29.03 26.87
C SER A 207 -8.07 -29.62 25.48
N GLY A 208 -6.80 -29.77 25.04
CA GLY A 208 -6.45 -30.28 23.71
C GLY A 208 -6.68 -29.29 22.56
N ILE A 209 -7.00 -28.02 22.87
CA ILE A 209 -7.09 -26.93 21.88
C ILE A 209 -5.67 -26.61 21.37
N ASP A 210 -5.51 -26.41 20.05
CA ASP A 210 -4.22 -26.06 19.41
C ASP A 210 -3.83 -24.60 19.69
N TRP A 211 -3.45 -24.33 20.93
CA TRP A 211 -3.09 -23.00 21.45
C TRP A 211 -1.78 -22.46 20.88
N ALA A 212 -0.93 -23.30 20.28
CA ALA A 212 0.35 -22.87 19.71
C ALA A 212 0.20 -22.05 18.42
N ARG A 213 -0.88 -22.29 17.68
CA ARG A 213 -1.20 -21.61 16.42
C ARG A 213 -2.00 -20.33 16.58
N ASP A 214 -2.65 -20.13 17.74
CA ASP A 214 -3.38 -18.90 18.05
C ASP A 214 -2.50 -17.98 18.89
N ASP A 215 -2.10 -16.85 18.33
CA ASP A 215 -1.26 -15.84 18.99
C ASP A 215 -1.83 -15.37 20.33
N ARG A 216 -3.16 -15.35 20.49
CA ARG A 216 -3.82 -14.93 21.75
C ARG A 216 -3.77 -16.00 22.82
N LEU A 217 -3.96 -17.26 22.44
CA LEU A 217 -3.87 -18.38 23.38
C LEU A 217 -2.41 -18.65 23.75
N ARG A 218 -1.50 -18.46 22.80
CA ARG A 218 -0.07 -18.52 23.02
C ARG A 218 0.40 -17.48 24.04
N ASP A 219 -0.08 -16.24 23.96
CA ASP A 219 0.22 -15.18 24.94
C ASP A 219 -0.37 -15.42 26.34
N ILE A 220 -1.51 -16.10 26.42
CA ILE A 220 -2.13 -16.48 27.71
C ILE A 220 -1.36 -17.64 28.37
N VAL A 221 -0.77 -18.54 27.57
CA VAL A 221 -0.06 -19.75 28.04
C VAL A 221 1.44 -19.51 28.25
N LEU A 222 2.08 -18.76 27.34
CA LEU A 222 3.49 -18.39 27.41
C LEU A 222 3.61 -16.98 27.95
N ASP A 223 4.29 -16.83 29.08
CA ASP A 223 4.70 -15.52 29.59
C ASP A 223 5.80 -14.95 28.69
N PRO A 224 5.67 -13.71 28.16
CA PRO A 224 6.85 -12.92 27.88
C PRO A 224 7.45 -12.47 29.22
N GLU A 225 8.30 -13.35 29.78
CA GLU A 225 9.31 -13.11 30.82
C GLU A 225 8.84 -12.45 32.12
N ASP A 226 8.77 -13.27 33.17
CA ASP A 226 9.15 -12.87 34.53
C ASP A 226 10.63 -12.43 34.48
N ASP A 227 10.90 -11.17 34.14
CA ASP A 227 12.17 -10.50 34.46
C ASP A 227 11.92 -9.54 35.63
N ASP A 228 12.72 -9.74 36.68
CA ASP A 228 12.70 -9.13 38.04
C ASP A 228 12.08 -7.72 38.22
#